data_AF-A0A3S0PQS0-F1
#
_entry.id   AF-A0A3S0PQS0-F1
#
_cell.length_a   1.000
_cell.length_b   1.000
_cell.length_c   1.000
_cell.angle_alpha   90.00
_cell.angle_beta   90.00
_cell.angle_gamma   90.00
#
_symmetry.space_group_name_H-M   'P 1'
#
loop_
_entity.id
_entity.type
_entity.pdbx_description
1 polymer ?
#
loop_
_entity_poly.entity_id
_entity_poly.type
_entity_poly.pdbx_seq_one_letter_code
_entity_poly.pdbx_strand_id
1 'polypeptide(L)'
;MEYDHLSFEGFDDATASNLDTLAHHARQAPQRDAESVQLLIESVVGIHRMLPQPIRSMISVHECHVGDRHMRMKPEQLAQLWGAITAELRAGLDRVIESRADLLADKQGLADRRITQGEKILATLDEFSTNELSEEFARRLEHEGMGSGVAGEARRLQKLFVKKNIQDFDAHKREIHRTLDRIKRIADGLHGRPGGYGI
;
A
#
# COMPACT_ATOMS: atom_id res chain seq x y z
N MET A 1 3.26 -27.80 0.80
CA MET A 1 2.00 -27.14 0.43
C MET A 1 2.38 -25.79 -0.15
N GLU A 2 2.37 -25.67 -1.47
CA GLU A 2 2.63 -24.41 -2.18
C GLU A 2 1.41 -23.50 -1.98
N TYR A 3 1.60 -22.38 -1.27
CA TYR A 3 0.64 -21.29 -1.12
C TYR A 3 0.55 -20.48 -2.42
N ASP A 4 0.40 -21.14 -3.57
CA ASP A 4 0.62 -20.48 -4.86
C ASP A 4 -0.56 -19.62 -5.30
N HIS A 5 -1.78 -19.83 -4.79
CA HIS A 5 -2.94 -19.03 -5.19
C HIS A 5 -3.93 -18.79 -4.05
N LEU A 6 -3.56 -17.97 -3.05
CA LEU A 6 -4.59 -17.28 -2.26
C LEU A 6 -5.22 -16.22 -3.16
N SER A 7 -6.53 -16.32 -3.42
CA SER A 7 -7.30 -15.32 -4.18
C SER A 7 -8.24 -14.59 -3.23
N PHE A 8 -8.18 -13.25 -3.26
CA PHE A 8 -9.02 -12.36 -2.47
C PHE A 8 -10.07 -11.62 -3.33
N GLU A 9 -10.46 -12.18 -4.49
CA GLU A 9 -11.64 -11.75 -5.26
C GLU A 9 -12.89 -11.49 -4.39
N GLY A 10 -13.68 -10.49 -4.77
CA GLY A 10 -14.92 -10.11 -4.07
C GLY A 10 -14.70 -9.12 -2.93
N PHE A 11 -13.50 -9.00 -2.36
CA PHE A 11 -13.14 -7.83 -1.56
C PHE A 11 -12.92 -6.61 -2.48
N ASP A 12 -13.04 -5.40 -1.92
CA ASP A 12 -12.69 -4.18 -2.66
C ASP A 12 -11.17 -4.14 -2.95
N ASP A 13 -10.79 -3.39 -4.00
CA ASP A 13 -9.41 -3.37 -4.52
C ASP A 13 -8.35 -3.07 -3.45
N ALA A 14 -8.64 -2.16 -2.52
CA ALA A 14 -7.69 -1.80 -1.48
C ALA A 14 -7.53 -2.92 -0.46
N THR A 15 -8.63 -3.54 -0.03
CA THR A 15 -8.60 -4.68 0.89
C THR A 15 -7.91 -5.88 0.24
N ALA A 16 -8.25 -6.21 -1.01
CA ALA A 16 -7.62 -7.30 -1.76
C ALA A 16 -6.10 -7.08 -1.93
N SER A 17 -5.70 -5.89 -2.36
CA SER A 17 -4.28 -5.51 -2.51
C SER A 17 -3.49 -5.62 -1.20
N ASN A 18 -4.09 -5.20 -0.10
CA ASN A 18 -3.50 -5.33 1.23
C ASN A 18 -3.33 -6.80 1.66
N LEU A 19 -4.34 -7.63 1.44
CA LEU A 19 -4.28 -9.07 1.72
C LEU A 19 -3.25 -9.79 0.83
N ASP A 20 -3.17 -9.45 -0.45
CA ASP A 20 -2.16 -9.96 -1.38
C ASP A 20 -0.74 -9.60 -0.93
N THR A 21 -0.55 -8.39 -0.43
CA THR A 21 0.76 -7.95 0.08
C THR A 21 1.15 -8.71 1.35
N LEU A 22 0.21 -8.95 2.28
CA LEU A 22 0.47 -9.82 3.44
C LEU A 22 0.75 -11.26 3.02
N ALA A 23 0.03 -11.78 2.02
CA ALA A 23 0.27 -13.11 1.46
C ALA A 23 1.64 -13.22 0.78
N HIS A 24 2.12 -12.14 0.14
CA HIS A 24 3.47 -12.07 -0.38
C HIS A 24 4.51 -12.17 0.74
N HIS A 25 4.39 -11.34 1.79
CA HIS A 25 5.29 -11.37 2.95
C HIS A 25 5.31 -12.74 3.65
N ALA A 26 4.14 -13.35 3.82
CA ALA A 26 3.99 -14.68 4.39
C ALA A 26 4.77 -15.78 3.63
N ARG A 27 5.11 -15.56 2.36
CA ARG A 27 5.85 -16.51 1.51
C ARG A 27 7.35 -16.25 1.44
N GLN A 28 7.81 -15.08 1.88
CA GLN A 28 9.21 -14.72 1.79
C GLN A 28 10.08 -15.62 2.69
N ALA A 29 11.25 -16.01 2.16
CA ALA A 29 12.24 -16.76 2.91
C ALA A 29 12.77 -15.94 4.10
N PRO A 30 13.11 -16.58 5.23
CA PRO A 30 13.64 -15.87 6.39
C PRO A 30 14.90 -15.07 6.07
N GLN A 31 14.85 -13.77 6.37
CA GLN A 31 16.03 -12.90 6.34
C GLN A 31 16.76 -12.95 7.68
N ARG A 32 18.04 -12.58 7.66
CA ARG A 32 18.98 -12.72 8.79
C ARG A 32 19.59 -11.40 9.26
N ASP A 33 19.14 -10.29 8.68
CA ASP A 33 19.56 -8.94 9.01
C ASP A 33 18.41 -8.15 9.64
N ALA A 34 18.77 -7.24 10.54
CA ALA A 34 17.80 -6.49 11.33
C ALA A 34 17.00 -5.48 10.48
N GLU A 35 17.61 -4.91 9.44
CA GLU A 35 16.95 -3.94 8.56
C GLU A 35 15.80 -4.61 7.79
N SER A 36 16.02 -5.78 7.20
CA SER A 36 14.97 -6.52 6.51
C SER A 36 13.84 -6.91 7.46
N VAL A 37 14.16 -7.36 8.68
CA VAL A 37 13.14 -7.68 9.70
C VAL A 37 12.35 -6.43 10.11
N GLN A 38 13.01 -5.29 10.28
CA GLN A 38 12.34 -4.02 10.57
C GLN A 38 11.38 -3.63 9.44
N LEU A 39 11.82 -3.71 8.18
CA LEU A 39 10.99 -3.41 7.02
C LEU A 39 9.77 -4.33 6.92
N LEU A 40 9.94 -5.62 7.23
CA LEU A 40 8.83 -6.57 7.30
C LEU A 40 7.83 -6.16 8.40
N ILE A 41 8.32 -5.90 9.62
CA ILE A 41 7.48 -5.49 10.76
C ILE A 41 6.69 -4.22 10.43
N GLU A 42 7.36 -3.18 9.92
CA GLU A 42 6.73 -1.91 9.55
C GLU A 42 5.67 -2.10 8.47
N SER A 43 5.98 -2.90 7.45
CA SER A 43 5.05 -3.17 6.36
C SER A 43 3.82 -3.96 6.85
N VAL A 44 4.01 -5.03 7.63
CA VAL A 44 2.93 -5.86 8.17
C VAL A 44 2.02 -5.04 9.10
N VAL A 45 2.60 -4.30 10.05
CA VAL A 45 1.82 -3.46 10.97
C VAL A 45 1.10 -2.34 10.23
N GLY A 46 1.75 -1.72 9.24
CA GLY A 46 1.16 -0.69 8.40
C GLY A 46 -0.08 -1.21 7.66
N ILE A 47 0.06 -2.32 6.95
CA ILE A 47 -1.03 -2.94 6.18
C ILE A 47 -2.14 -3.45 7.11
N HIS A 48 -1.80 -4.12 8.22
CA HIS A 48 -2.78 -4.62 9.19
C HIS A 48 -3.70 -3.52 9.72
N ARG A 49 -3.16 -2.32 9.96
CA ARG A 49 -3.94 -1.15 10.39
C ARG A 49 -4.90 -0.60 9.33
N MET A 50 -4.65 -0.90 8.06
CA MET A 50 -5.48 -0.48 6.92
C MET A 50 -6.60 -1.46 6.60
N LEU A 51 -6.56 -2.68 7.15
CA LEU A 51 -7.61 -3.68 6.95
C LEU A 51 -8.89 -3.31 7.72
N PRO A 52 -10.08 -3.67 7.19
CA PRO A 52 -11.34 -3.62 7.92
C PRO A 52 -11.26 -4.39 9.24
N GLN A 53 -11.98 -3.94 10.28
CA GLN A 53 -11.89 -4.55 11.61
C GLN A 53 -12.18 -6.06 11.64
N PRO A 54 -13.19 -6.60 10.93
CA PRO A 54 -13.46 -8.03 10.92
C PRO A 54 -12.25 -8.84 10.43
N ILE A 55 -11.64 -8.42 9.32
CA ILE A 55 -10.45 -9.07 8.75
C ILE A 55 -9.24 -8.89 9.67
N ARG A 56 -9.04 -7.67 10.17
CA ARG A 56 -7.94 -7.32 11.08
C ARG A 56 -7.91 -8.19 12.32
N SER A 57 -9.08 -8.52 12.88
CA SER A 57 -9.21 -9.38 14.07
C SER A 57 -8.80 -10.84 13.83
N MET A 58 -8.80 -11.29 12.56
CA MET A 58 -8.44 -12.65 12.18
C MET A 58 -6.94 -12.81 11.95
N ILE A 59 -6.21 -11.73 11.71
CA ILE A 59 -4.76 -11.75 11.46
C ILE A 59 -4.04 -11.30 12.73
N SER A 60 -3.32 -12.22 13.38
CA SER A 60 -2.44 -11.89 14.50
C SER A 60 -1.16 -11.24 14.00
N VAL A 61 -0.68 -10.23 14.73
CA VAL A 61 0.61 -9.55 14.48
C VAL A 61 1.39 -9.42 15.79
N HIS A 62 1.22 -10.37 16.71
CA HIS A 62 1.85 -10.35 18.03
C HIS A 62 3.37 -10.29 17.92
N GLU A 63 3.93 -11.09 17.01
CA GLU A 63 5.37 -11.19 16.78
C GLU A 63 5.96 -9.92 16.14
N CYS A 64 5.12 -9.02 15.63
CA CYS A 64 5.56 -7.70 15.18
C CYS A 64 5.78 -6.71 16.33
N HIS A 65 5.29 -6.98 17.54
CA HIS A 65 5.39 -6.08 18.70
C HIS A 65 6.63 -6.32 19.56
N VAL A 66 7.80 -6.39 18.92
CA VAL A 66 9.09 -6.65 19.60
C VAL A 66 9.89 -5.38 19.97
N GLY A 67 9.40 -4.20 19.57
CA GLY A 67 10.15 -2.93 19.70
C GLY A 67 11.52 -3.02 19.03
N ASP A 68 12.52 -2.36 19.61
CA ASP A 68 13.90 -2.35 19.06
C ASP A 68 14.70 -3.62 19.36
N ARG A 69 14.09 -4.65 19.96
CA ARG A 69 14.80 -5.86 20.42
C ARG A 69 15.50 -6.59 19.26
N HIS A 70 14.87 -6.62 18.10
CA HIS A 70 15.40 -7.29 16.91
C HIS A 70 16.72 -6.66 16.42
N MET A 71 16.96 -5.37 16.65
CA MET A 71 18.23 -4.69 16.32
C MET A 71 19.46 -5.26 17.05
N ARG A 72 19.23 -6.01 18.14
CA ARG A 72 20.30 -6.65 18.95
C ARG A 72 20.29 -8.18 18.84
N MET A 73 19.41 -8.74 18.02
CA MET A 73 19.29 -10.18 17.84
C MET A 73 20.41 -10.72 16.96
N LYS A 74 20.83 -11.96 17.25
CA LYS A 74 21.73 -12.71 16.37
C LYS A 74 21.00 -13.12 15.09
N PRO A 75 21.71 -13.35 13.98
CA PRO A 75 21.13 -13.80 12.70
C PRO A 75 20.12 -14.96 12.82
N GLU A 76 20.39 -15.93 13.69
CA GLU A 76 19.50 -17.09 13.89
C GLU A 76 18.21 -16.69 14.62
N GLN A 77 18.29 -15.76 15.55
CA GLN A 77 17.13 -15.23 16.27
C GLN A 77 16.28 -14.35 15.35
N LEU A 78 16.90 -13.61 14.43
CA LEU A 78 16.21 -12.84 13.39
C LEU A 78 15.45 -13.76 12.43
N ALA A 79 16.08 -14.85 11.99
CA ALA A 79 15.41 -15.85 11.16
C ALA A 79 14.24 -16.53 11.89
N GLN A 80 14.37 -16.79 13.19
CA GLN A 80 13.28 -17.32 14.02
C GLN A 80 12.12 -16.34 14.15
N LEU A 81 12.42 -15.06 14.41
CA LEU A 81 11.41 -14.00 14.49
C LEU A 81 10.67 -13.83 13.16
N TRP A 82 11.41 -13.79 12.04
CA TRP A 82 10.81 -13.76 10.70
C TRP A 82 9.90 -14.98 10.47
N GLY A 83 10.38 -16.17 10.83
CA GLY A 83 9.59 -17.41 10.74
C GLY A 83 8.30 -17.34 11.56
N ALA A 84 8.34 -16.77 12.75
CA ALA A 84 7.18 -16.59 13.61
C ALA A 84 6.18 -15.58 13.02
N ILE A 85 6.64 -14.40 12.59
CA ILE A 85 5.80 -13.39 11.91
C ILE A 85 5.11 -13.99 10.68
N THR A 86 5.88 -14.64 9.80
CA THR A 86 5.31 -15.23 8.58
C THR A 86 4.35 -16.39 8.87
N ALA A 87 4.54 -17.14 9.95
CA ALA A 87 3.60 -18.17 10.39
C ALA A 87 2.28 -17.57 10.90
N GLU A 88 2.32 -16.49 11.70
CA GLU A 88 1.12 -15.78 12.13
C GLU A 88 0.31 -15.25 10.93
N LEU A 89 1.01 -14.68 9.94
CA LEU A 89 0.38 -14.19 8.71
C LEU A 89 -0.32 -15.31 7.95
N ARG A 90 0.34 -16.46 7.73
CA ARG A 90 -0.28 -17.61 7.04
C ARG A 90 -1.55 -18.06 7.76
N ALA A 91 -1.48 -18.28 9.06
CA ALA A 91 -2.63 -18.72 9.85
C ALA A 91 -3.76 -17.67 9.89
N GLY A 92 -3.44 -16.39 9.85
CA GLY A 92 -4.44 -15.32 9.72
C GLY A 92 -5.12 -15.30 8.35
N LEU A 93 -4.33 -15.39 7.28
CA LEU A 93 -4.82 -15.37 5.90
C LEU A 93 -5.67 -16.61 5.57
N ASP A 94 -5.29 -17.79 6.08
CA ASP A 94 -6.08 -19.01 5.95
C ASP A 94 -7.48 -18.84 6.56
N ARG A 95 -7.54 -18.27 7.77
CA ARG A 95 -8.83 -17.95 8.42
C ARG A 95 -9.67 -16.99 7.58
N VAL A 96 -9.07 -15.93 7.01
CA VAL A 96 -9.79 -14.96 6.15
C VAL A 96 -10.41 -15.66 4.94
N ILE A 97 -9.71 -16.62 4.35
CA ILE A 97 -10.22 -17.39 3.20
C ILE A 97 -11.34 -18.34 3.62
N GLU A 98 -11.17 -19.04 4.74
CA GLU A 98 -12.19 -19.94 5.29
C GLU A 98 -13.50 -19.20 5.61
N SER A 99 -13.43 -17.97 6.14
CA SER A 99 -14.60 -17.15 6.46
C SER A 99 -15.02 -16.17 5.36
N ARG A 100 -14.50 -16.31 4.14
CA ARG A 100 -14.70 -15.34 3.05
C ARG A 100 -16.19 -15.08 2.76
N ALA A 101 -16.99 -16.13 2.67
CA ALA A 101 -18.41 -15.99 2.35
C ALA A 101 -19.15 -15.14 3.39
N ASP A 102 -18.85 -15.36 4.66
CA ASP A 102 -19.45 -14.62 5.78
C ASP A 102 -18.96 -13.17 5.81
N LEU A 103 -17.67 -12.94 5.58
CA LEU A 103 -17.08 -11.59 5.49
C LEU A 103 -17.70 -10.77 4.35
N LEU A 104 -17.91 -11.38 3.18
CA LEU A 104 -18.52 -10.70 2.03
C LEU A 104 -20.02 -10.46 2.18
N ALA A 105 -20.69 -11.25 3.03
CA ALA A 105 -22.08 -11.01 3.40
C ALA A 105 -22.24 -9.78 4.31
N ASP A 106 -21.26 -9.50 5.18
CA ASP A 106 -21.23 -8.32 6.06
C ASP A 106 -20.57 -7.11 5.39
N LYS A 107 -21.29 -6.49 4.45
CA LYS A 107 -20.81 -5.28 3.76
C LYS A 107 -20.55 -4.09 4.70
N GLN A 108 -21.26 -4.02 5.83
CA GLN A 108 -21.11 -2.91 6.77
C GLN A 108 -19.83 -3.06 7.59
N GLY A 109 -19.48 -4.29 7.98
CA GLY A 109 -18.21 -4.60 8.64
C GLY A 109 -16.98 -4.35 7.77
N LEU A 110 -17.10 -4.42 6.44
CA LEU A 110 -15.99 -4.12 5.51
C LEU A 110 -15.82 -2.62 5.19
N ALA A 111 -16.82 -1.80 5.51
CA ALA A 111 -16.83 -0.37 5.17
C ALA A 111 -16.06 0.51 6.18
N ASP A 112 -15.56 -0.04 7.28
CA ASP A 112 -14.89 0.70 8.36
C ASP A 112 -13.40 0.97 8.09
N ARG A 113 -12.87 0.52 6.95
CA ARG A 113 -11.46 0.69 6.60
C ARG A 113 -11.09 2.16 6.39
N ARG A 114 -9.83 2.45 6.69
CA ARG A 114 -9.25 3.78 6.45
C ARG A 114 -9.06 4.03 4.96
N ILE A 115 -9.26 5.27 4.53
CA ILE A 115 -8.91 5.71 3.19
C ILE A 115 -7.39 5.63 3.02
N THR A 116 -6.94 4.98 1.95
CA THR A 116 -5.52 4.79 1.66
C THR A 116 -4.91 6.02 0.97
N GLN A 117 -3.58 6.11 1.01
CA GLN A 117 -2.86 7.14 0.26
C GLN A 117 -3.11 7.01 -1.24
N GLY A 118 -3.11 5.77 -1.76
CA GLY A 118 -3.46 5.48 -3.15
C GLY A 118 -4.84 6.01 -3.54
N GLU A 119 -5.85 5.75 -2.71
CA GLU A 119 -7.23 6.19 -2.97
C GLU A 119 -7.36 7.71 -2.99
N LYS A 120 -6.66 8.43 -2.11
CA LYS A 120 -6.65 9.90 -2.15
C LYS A 120 -6.01 10.42 -3.43
N ILE A 121 -4.92 9.81 -3.87
CA ILE A 121 -4.23 10.21 -5.10
C ILE A 121 -5.11 9.91 -6.31
N LEU A 122 -5.77 8.75 -6.36
CA LEU A 122 -6.70 8.39 -7.42
C LEU A 122 -7.93 9.30 -7.44
N ALA A 123 -8.54 9.58 -6.29
CA ALA A 123 -9.65 10.53 -6.18
C ALA A 123 -9.22 11.94 -6.63
N THR A 124 -7.99 12.34 -6.25
CA THR A 124 -7.38 13.57 -6.75
C THR A 124 -7.35 13.49 -8.28
N LEU A 125 -6.69 12.50 -8.91
CA LEU A 125 -6.63 12.33 -10.37
C LEU A 125 -8.02 12.37 -11.06
N ASP A 126 -9.04 11.74 -10.47
CA ASP A 126 -10.39 11.69 -11.02
C ASP A 126 -11.08 13.06 -11.02
N GLU A 127 -10.90 13.88 -9.98
CA GLU A 127 -11.35 15.29 -9.95
C GLU A 127 -10.75 16.13 -11.10
N PHE A 128 -9.61 15.73 -11.67
CA PHE A 128 -8.96 16.42 -12.80
C PHE A 128 -9.38 15.92 -14.16
N SER A 129 -9.99 14.74 -14.28
CA SER A 129 -10.64 14.34 -15.53
C SER A 129 -11.70 15.36 -15.98
N THR A 130 -12.18 16.18 -15.03
CA THR A 130 -13.20 17.22 -15.20
C THR A 130 -12.69 18.67 -15.16
N ASN A 131 -11.41 18.96 -14.88
CA ASN A 131 -10.88 20.32 -14.68
C ASN A 131 -9.60 20.62 -15.49
N GLU A 132 -9.25 21.90 -15.69
CA GLU A 132 -8.03 22.32 -16.41
C GLU A 132 -6.73 21.98 -15.64
N LEU A 133 -5.72 21.52 -16.38
CA LEU A 133 -4.38 21.19 -15.88
C LEU A 133 -3.70 22.44 -15.30
N SER A 134 -3.45 22.45 -13.99
CA SER A 134 -2.87 23.61 -13.29
C SER A 134 -1.70 23.24 -12.38
N GLU A 135 -0.89 24.24 -12.01
CA GLU A 135 0.18 24.05 -11.03
C GLU A 135 -0.37 23.63 -9.65
N GLU A 136 -1.55 24.14 -9.27
CA GLU A 136 -2.21 23.82 -8.01
C GLU A 136 -2.56 22.32 -7.91
N PHE A 137 -3.05 21.73 -9.01
CA PHE A 137 -3.26 20.29 -9.10
C PHE A 137 -1.99 19.50 -8.75
N ALA A 138 -0.88 19.85 -9.40
CA ALA A 138 0.37 19.12 -9.21
C ALA A 138 0.97 19.36 -7.82
N ARG A 139 0.63 20.46 -7.13
CA ARG A 139 0.97 20.66 -5.72
C ARG A 139 0.11 19.79 -4.79
N ARG A 140 -1.20 19.67 -5.06
CA ARG A 140 -2.09 18.74 -4.32
C ARG A 140 -1.60 17.30 -4.45
N LEU A 141 -1.27 16.85 -5.66
CA LEU A 141 -0.69 15.51 -5.88
C LEU A 141 0.65 15.31 -5.16
N GLU A 142 1.50 16.33 -5.10
CA GLU A 142 2.76 16.24 -4.35
C GLU A 142 2.50 16.06 -2.86
N HIS A 143 1.52 16.79 -2.31
CA HIS A 143 1.14 16.69 -0.90
C HIS A 143 0.57 15.31 -0.56
N GLU A 144 -0.44 14.85 -1.31
CA GLU A 144 -1.07 13.54 -1.11
C GLU A 144 -0.07 12.40 -1.35
N GLY A 145 0.87 12.57 -2.28
CA GLY A 145 1.92 11.61 -2.62
C GLY A 145 3.18 11.68 -1.78
N MET A 146 3.22 12.49 -0.72
CA MET A 146 4.45 12.69 0.05
C MET A 146 4.97 11.37 0.65
N GLY A 147 6.30 11.20 0.61
CA GLY A 147 6.96 9.94 1.01
C GLY A 147 6.81 8.80 0.00
N SER A 148 6.27 9.05 -1.21
CA SER A 148 6.16 8.07 -2.29
C SER A 148 6.76 8.59 -3.61
N GLY A 149 6.83 7.71 -4.62
CA GLY A 149 7.23 8.09 -5.98
C GLY A 149 6.29 9.12 -6.63
N VAL A 150 5.04 9.23 -6.16
CA VAL A 150 4.06 10.21 -6.67
C VAL A 150 4.54 11.64 -6.45
N ALA A 151 5.15 11.96 -5.30
CA ALA A 151 5.69 13.31 -5.06
C ALA A 151 6.76 13.72 -6.09
N GLY A 152 7.59 12.77 -6.52
CA GLY A 152 8.58 12.99 -7.58
C GLY A 152 7.95 13.32 -8.92
N GLU A 153 6.97 12.52 -9.34
CA GLU A 153 6.24 12.73 -10.60
C GLU A 153 5.34 13.97 -10.56
N ALA A 154 4.77 14.31 -9.40
CA ALA A 154 3.99 15.52 -9.20
C ALA A 154 4.85 16.79 -9.38
N ARG A 155 6.08 16.81 -8.85
CA ARG A 155 7.05 17.90 -9.12
C ARG A 155 7.42 18.00 -10.60
N ARG A 156 7.48 16.86 -11.31
CA ARG A 156 7.68 16.85 -12.76
C ARG A 156 6.48 17.47 -13.49
N LEU A 157 5.25 17.17 -13.06
CA LEU A 157 4.05 17.82 -13.59
C LEU A 157 4.05 19.33 -13.36
N GLN A 158 4.41 19.80 -12.17
CA GLN A 158 4.53 21.24 -11.89
C GLN A 158 5.46 21.91 -12.90
N LYS A 159 6.64 21.33 -13.16
CA LYS A 159 7.60 21.83 -14.16
C LYS A 159 7.04 21.84 -15.58
N LEU A 160 6.22 20.85 -15.93
CA LEU A 160 5.55 20.81 -17.23
C LEU A 160 4.51 21.93 -17.35
N PHE A 161 3.69 22.16 -16.33
CA PHE A 161 2.64 23.18 -16.35
C PHE A 161 3.16 24.62 -16.38
N VAL A 162 4.29 24.91 -15.73
CA VAL A 162 4.86 26.27 -15.73
C VAL A 162 5.72 26.59 -16.98
N LYS A 163 5.85 25.64 -17.91
CA LYS A 163 6.74 25.79 -19.08
C LYS A 163 6.14 26.80 -20.08
N LYS A 164 6.77 27.97 -20.19
CA LYS A 164 6.30 29.08 -21.05
C LYS A 164 6.59 28.92 -22.55
N ASN A 165 7.64 28.17 -22.92
CA ASN A 165 8.08 28.00 -24.31
C ASN A 165 7.98 26.52 -24.73
N ILE A 166 6.92 26.17 -25.44
CA ILE A 166 6.64 24.82 -25.92
C ILE A 166 6.83 24.79 -27.44
N GLN A 167 7.94 24.20 -27.89
CA GLN A 167 8.26 24.08 -29.32
C GLN A 167 7.42 22.99 -30.03
N ASP A 168 7.16 21.88 -29.33
CA ASP A 168 6.29 20.80 -29.79
C ASP A 168 5.18 20.57 -28.75
N PHE A 169 3.99 21.06 -29.08
CA PHE A 169 2.83 21.01 -28.19
C PHE A 169 2.31 19.59 -27.99
N ASP A 170 2.33 18.76 -29.04
CA ASP A 170 1.85 17.38 -28.97
C ASP A 170 2.79 16.51 -28.13
N ALA A 171 4.10 16.67 -28.29
CA ALA A 171 5.07 16.01 -27.42
C ALA A 171 4.91 16.44 -25.97
N HIS A 172 4.65 17.73 -25.72
CA HIS A 172 4.42 18.24 -24.38
C HIS A 172 3.16 17.64 -23.73
N LYS A 173 2.04 17.60 -24.46
CA LYS A 173 0.79 16.99 -24.00
C LYS A 173 0.95 15.49 -23.73
N ARG A 174 1.64 14.76 -24.61
CA ARG A 174 1.96 13.33 -24.39
C ARG A 174 2.78 13.12 -23.12
N GLU A 175 3.72 14.01 -22.82
CA GLU A 175 4.56 13.89 -21.63
C GLU A 175 3.78 14.12 -20.34
N ILE A 176 2.81 15.03 -20.34
CA ILE A 176 1.87 15.22 -19.23
C ILE A 176 1.06 13.94 -19.01
N HIS A 177 0.43 13.40 -20.05
CA HIS A 177 -0.35 12.15 -19.95
C HIS A 177 0.49 10.98 -19.44
N ARG A 178 1.70 10.77 -19.98
CA ARG A 178 2.61 9.73 -19.47
C ARG A 178 2.96 9.90 -18.00
N THR A 179 3.07 11.14 -17.53
CA THR A 179 3.39 11.44 -16.14
C THR A 179 2.18 11.14 -15.25
N LEU A 180 0.97 11.49 -15.68
CA LEU A 180 -0.28 11.11 -15.00
C LEU A 180 -0.46 9.59 -14.94
N ASP A 181 -0.21 8.88 -16.05
CA ASP A 181 -0.25 7.41 -16.10
C ASP A 181 0.79 6.76 -15.19
N ARG A 182 1.95 7.39 -15.01
CA ARG A 182 2.95 6.95 -14.02
C ARG A 182 2.43 7.15 -12.60
N ILE A 183 1.85 8.32 -12.29
CA ILE A 183 1.28 8.60 -10.97
C ILE A 183 0.18 7.60 -10.63
N LYS A 184 -0.74 7.33 -11.56
CA LYS A 184 -1.81 6.34 -11.38
C LYS A 184 -1.26 4.96 -11.02
N ARG A 185 -0.32 4.44 -11.82
CA ARG A 185 0.33 3.14 -11.55
C ARG A 185 1.05 3.07 -10.21
N ILE A 186 1.66 4.18 -9.75
CA ILE A 186 2.28 4.22 -8.42
C ILE A 186 1.19 4.24 -7.35
N ALA A 187 0.13 5.02 -7.52
CA ALA A 187 -0.98 5.14 -6.57
C ALA A 187 -1.70 3.81 -6.33
N ASP A 188 -1.90 3.00 -7.38
CA ASP A 188 -2.44 1.63 -7.30
C ASP A 188 -1.59 0.70 -6.40
N GLY A 189 -0.34 1.07 -6.12
CA GLY A 189 0.54 0.35 -5.20
C GLY A 189 0.56 0.88 -3.76
N LEU A 190 -0.22 1.92 -3.44
CA LEU A 190 -0.18 2.63 -2.15
C LEU A 190 -1.39 2.33 -1.24
N HIS A 191 -2.06 1.19 -1.43
CA HIS A 191 -3.20 0.78 -0.58
C HIS A 191 -2.80 0.41 0.86
N GLY A 192 -1.54 0.02 1.08
CA GLY A 192 -1.00 -0.30 2.41
C GLY A 192 -0.59 0.92 3.24
N ARG A 193 -0.80 2.14 2.74
CA ARG A 193 -0.44 3.38 3.42
C ARG A 193 -1.67 4.19 3.79
N PRO A 194 -1.73 4.78 5.01
CA PRO A 194 -2.83 5.65 5.38
C PRO A 194 -2.82 6.91 4.51
N GLY A 195 -4.01 7.39 4.11
CA GLY A 195 -4.14 8.62 3.31
C GLY A 195 -3.80 9.91 4.06
N GLY A 196 -3.21 9.88 5.24
CA GLY A 196 -2.84 11.09 5.97
C GLY A 196 -1.64 10.86 6.87
N TYR A 197 -1.04 11.96 7.32
CA TYR A 197 -0.09 11.96 8.43
C TYR A 197 -0.82 11.53 9.70
N GLY A 198 -0.88 10.23 9.95
CA GLY A 198 -1.18 9.70 11.27
C GLY A 198 0.02 9.99 12.17
N ILE A 199 -0.10 11.05 12.97
CA ILE A 199 0.64 11.19 14.23
C ILE A 199 0.24 10.03 15.14
#